data_AF-A0A511MC53-F1
#
_entry.id   AF-A0A511MC53-F1
#
_cell.length_a   1.000
_cell.length_b   1.000
_cell.length_c   1.000
_cell.angle_alpha   90.00
_cell.angle_beta   90.00
_cell.angle_gamma   90.00
#
_symmetry.space_group_name_H-M   'P 1'
#
loop_
_entity.id
_entity.type
_entity.pdbx_description
1 polymer ?
#
loop_
_entity_poly.entity_id
_entity_poly.type
_entity_poly.pdbx_seq_one_letter_code
_entity_poly.pdbx_strand_id
1 'polypeptide(L)'
;MNRVWPMERGHRVTSHFGPREGGWHWGVDLGWPGGSGGRAVYAMAGGRVDRAGPARGFGRWVCLDHDTADGGGYTVYGHVVPEVEVGERVEAGQRIAHVDPDPDTNAGVDPHVHVEVHESVWVPPGPGHLEPLLWLGAANYPNERPTMSTMFGIDVSNHQRDFDFGAARREGFSFATHKVSEGTWRDPCWPLARDEMAIHFPDTWGGYVFCKVGTDPDREADTALAHSGGACRLQIDYEDLDADGSIEDLWARITALTARGFELLPIYLPRWYWSSRMGSPSLSGLPVGIWNSHYVTGDGFASELYPGDSHPGWEPMGGQRIDILQFSSTARVAGQLIDVNAVRGGEPALAALFGKELDMTPDQERKLDEIHRELTQLYPSRSHYRDSDDPTDTMAGYLLNVDGRVHESSIDLPATLERLQQSIDELPAKLAAALREAKP
;
A
#
# COMPACT_ATOMS: atom_id res chain seq x y z
N MET A 1 -5.41 -7.23 5.66
CA MET A 1 -4.99 -8.49 5.03
C MET A 1 -3.77 -8.19 4.18
N ASN A 2 -2.64 -8.81 4.47
CA ASN A 2 -1.38 -8.55 3.77
C ASN A 2 -1.20 -9.58 2.64
N ARG A 3 -1.44 -9.17 1.38
CA ARG A 3 -1.25 -10.03 0.20
C ARG A 3 0.02 -9.63 -0.54
N VAL A 4 0.75 -10.62 -1.02
CA VAL A 4 2.04 -10.45 -1.72
C VAL A 4 2.02 -11.24 -3.03
N TRP A 5 2.65 -10.73 -4.08
CA TRP A 5 2.86 -11.51 -5.31
C TRP A 5 3.75 -12.73 -5.03
N PRO A 6 3.48 -13.89 -5.66
CA PRO A 6 4.26 -15.10 -5.45
C PRO A 6 5.63 -15.08 -6.14
N MET A 7 5.91 -14.07 -6.98
CA MET A 7 7.18 -13.86 -7.66
C MET A 7 7.58 -12.39 -7.60
N GLU A 8 8.88 -12.10 -7.75
CA GLU A 8 9.41 -10.75 -7.85
C GLU A 8 8.88 -9.98 -9.08
N ARG A 9 9.03 -8.65 -9.02
CA ARG A 9 8.62 -7.75 -10.12
C ARG A 9 9.43 -8.05 -11.39
N GLY A 10 8.74 -8.08 -12.53
CA GLY A 10 9.31 -8.39 -13.85
C GLY A 10 8.89 -9.75 -14.42
N HIS A 11 8.12 -10.54 -13.67
CA HIS A 11 7.44 -11.72 -14.18
C HIS A 11 6.36 -11.34 -15.22
N ARG A 12 5.88 -12.34 -15.95
CA ARG A 12 4.77 -12.21 -16.89
C ARG A 12 3.73 -13.28 -16.61
N VAL A 13 2.46 -12.94 -16.79
CA VAL A 13 1.41 -13.96 -16.88
C VAL A 13 1.56 -14.67 -18.22
N THR A 14 1.96 -15.94 -18.19
CA THR A 14 2.15 -16.76 -19.39
C THR A 14 0.88 -17.51 -19.78
N SER A 15 -0.02 -17.74 -18.82
CA SER A 15 -1.33 -18.33 -19.04
C SER A 15 -2.31 -17.80 -17.98
N HIS A 16 -3.47 -17.31 -18.42
CA HIS A 16 -4.52 -16.79 -17.54
C HIS A 16 -5.45 -17.91 -17.06
N PHE A 17 -6.13 -17.68 -15.94
CA PHE A 17 -7.24 -18.52 -15.48
C PHE A 17 -8.41 -18.44 -16.48
N GLY A 18 -9.08 -19.56 -16.70
CA GLY A 18 -10.20 -19.65 -17.64
C GLY A 18 -9.98 -20.57 -18.84
N PRO A 19 -10.79 -20.44 -19.91
CA PRO A 19 -10.70 -21.29 -21.10
C PRO A 19 -9.35 -21.20 -21.83
N ARG A 20 -8.79 -22.34 -22.22
CA ARG A 20 -7.59 -22.44 -23.07
C ARG A 20 -7.71 -23.54 -24.11
N GLU A 21 -6.80 -23.54 -25.08
CA GLU A 21 -6.69 -24.67 -26.01
C GLU A 21 -6.38 -25.96 -25.21
N GLY A 22 -7.26 -26.96 -25.33
CA GLY A 22 -7.14 -28.22 -24.60
C GLY A 22 -7.84 -28.30 -23.23
N GLY A 23 -8.57 -27.26 -22.79
CA GLY A 23 -9.43 -27.36 -21.61
C GLY A 23 -9.64 -26.05 -20.83
N TRP A 24 -9.87 -26.18 -19.52
CA TRP A 24 -9.96 -25.05 -18.59
C TRP A 24 -8.70 -24.96 -17.74
N HIS A 25 -8.22 -23.75 -17.49
CA HIS A 25 -7.11 -23.45 -16.60
C HIS A 25 -7.63 -22.95 -15.25
N TRP A 26 -7.36 -23.69 -14.19
CA TRP A 26 -7.89 -23.43 -12.84
C TRP A 26 -6.96 -22.57 -11.96
N GLY A 27 -5.90 -22.02 -12.56
CA GLY A 27 -4.95 -21.13 -11.92
C GLY A 27 -4.38 -20.11 -12.91
N VAL A 28 -3.27 -19.50 -12.52
CA VAL A 28 -2.48 -18.60 -13.37
C VAL A 28 -1.05 -19.11 -13.45
N ASP A 29 -0.45 -19.03 -14.64
CA ASP A 29 0.96 -19.38 -14.82
C ASP A 29 1.78 -18.10 -14.86
N LEU A 30 2.78 -18.01 -13.99
CA LEU A 30 3.69 -16.87 -13.89
C LEU A 30 5.09 -17.32 -14.28
N GLY A 31 5.65 -16.67 -15.29
CA GLY A 31 6.95 -17.01 -15.86
C GLY A 31 7.82 -15.80 -16.16
N TRP A 32 8.93 -16.04 -16.83
CA TRP A 32 9.89 -15.01 -17.26
C TRP A 32 10.26 -15.24 -18.74
N PRO A 33 10.62 -14.19 -19.50
CA PRO A 33 11.24 -14.38 -20.80
C PRO A 33 12.46 -15.31 -20.72
N GLY A 34 12.39 -16.46 -21.40
CA GLY A 34 13.44 -17.49 -21.40
C GLY A 34 13.35 -18.53 -20.27
N GLY A 35 12.23 -18.57 -19.54
CA GLY A 35 12.00 -19.49 -18.42
C GLY A 35 12.37 -18.90 -17.06
N SER A 36 11.72 -19.41 -16.01
CA SER A 36 11.86 -18.91 -14.63
C SER A 36 12.51 -19.91 -13.66
N GLY A 37 13.12 -20.99 -14.17
CA GLY A 37 13.74 -22.04 -13.37
C GLY A 37 14.73 -21.49 -12.34
N GLY A 38 14.62 -21.96 -11.10
CA GLY A 38 15.44 -21.51 -9.97
C GLY A 38 15.06 -20.16 -9.37
N ARG A 39 14.08 -19.42 -9.91
CA ARG A 39 13.58 -18.18 -9.30
C ARG A 39 12.80 -18.50 -8.02
N ALA A 40 12.94 -17.64 -7.02
CA ALA A 40 12.25 -17.78 -5.74
C ALA A 40 10.73 -17.61 -5.90
N VAL A 41 9.99 -18.38 -5.09
CA VAL A 41 8.53 -18.35 -4.96
C VAL A 41 8.18 -18.04 -3.52
N TYR A 42 7.23 -17.11 -3.34
CA TYR A 42 6.88 -16.52 -2.05
C TYR A 42 5.42 -16.81 -1.68
N ALA A 43 5.14 -16.92 -0.39
CA ALA A 43 3.78 -17.08 0.12
C ALA A 43 2.95 -15.82 -0.15
N MET A 44 1.81 -15.98 -0.83
CA MET A 44 0.94 -14.85 -1.17
C MET A 44 0.17 -14.28 0.03
N ALA A 45 0.01 -15.06 1.10
CA ALA A 45 -0.49 -14.65 2.41
C ALA A 45 0.10 -15.54 3.50
N GLY A 46 0.01 -15.11 4.76
CA GLY A 46 0.42 -15.91 5.92
C GLY A 46 -0.47 -17.15 6.07
N GLY A 47 0.09 -18.26 6.54
CA GLY A 47 -0.65 -19.51 6.66
C GLY A 47 0.21 -20.68 7.07
N ARG A 48 -0.39 -21.88 7.09
CA ARG A 48 0.29 -23.13 7.40
C ARG A 48 0.45 -23.97 6.16
N VAL A 49 1.62 -24.58 6.01
CA VAL A 49 1.89 -25.55 4.95
C VAL A 49 1.04 -26.79 5.18
N ASP A 50 -0.03 -26.96 4.40
CA ASP A 50 -0.87 -28.16 4.39
C ASP A 50 -0.18 -29.29 3.62
N ARG A 51 0.45 -28.96 2.49
CA ARG A 51 1.11 -29.94 1.61
C ARG A 51 2.38 -29.38 1.02
N ALA A 52 3.43 -30.22 0.97
CA ALA A 52 4.66 -29.92 0.26
C ALA A 52 5.24 -31.23 -0.32
N GLY A 53 5.62 -31.23 -1.59
CA GLY A 53 6.27 -32.38 -2.23
C GLY A 53 5.68 -32.78 -3.58
N PRO A 54 5.92 -34.03 -4.04
CA PRO A 54 5.43 -34.52 -5.34
C PRO A 54 3.90 -34.53 -5.44
N ALA A 55 3.37 -34.09 -6.58
CA ALA A 55 1.95 -33.97 -6.83
C ALA A 55 1.60 -34.24 -8.30
N ARG A 56 0.67 -35.17 -8.51
CA ARG A 56 0.22 -35.52 -9.86
C ARG A 56 -0.48 -34.33 -10.51
N GLY A 57 0.02 -33.91 -11.67
CA GLY A 57 -0.51 -32.76 -12.41
C GLY A 57 0.21 -31.43 -12.12
N PHE A 58 0.95 -31.35 -11.01
CA PHE A 58 1.71 -30.15 -10.62
C PHE A 58 3.23 -30.39 -10.58
N GLY A 59 3.68 -31.62 -10.87
CA GLY A 59 5.06 -32.05 -10.66
C GLY A 59 5.37 -32.14 -9.17
N ARG A 60 5.67 -30.99 -8.58
CA ARG A 60 5.81 -30.76 -7.14
C ARG A 60 5.09 -29.47 -6.76
N TRP A 61 4.58 -29.42 -5.54
CA TRP A 61 3.81 -28.28 -5.06
C TRP A 61 4.13 -27.87 -3.62
N VAL A 62 3.72 -26.67 -3.27
CA VAL A 62 3.45 -26.22 -1.90
C VAL A 62 1.98 -25.79 -1.85
N CYS A 63 1.28 -26.11 -0.77
CA CYS A 63 -0.08 -25.64 -0.54
C CYS A 63 -0.20 -25.04 0.85
N LEU A 64 -0.82 -23.87 0.95
CA LEU A 64 -0.98 -23.12 2.19
C LEU A 64 -2.45 -22.99 2.53
N ASP A 65 -2.79 -23.36 3.76
CA ASP A 65 -4.06 -23.01 4.40
C ASP A 65 -3.90 -21.68 5.14
N HIS A 66 -4.73 -20.70 4.81
CA HIS A 66 -4.64 -19.36 5.39
C HIS A 66 -5.61 -19.23 6.55
N ASP A 67 -5.06 -19.01 7.74
CA ASP A 67 -5.86 -18.76 8.94
C ASP A 67 -6.74 -17.51 8.74
N THR A 68 -7.84 -17.42 9.49
CA THR A 68 -8.76 -16.27 9.38
C THR A 68 -8.07 -14.94 9.69
N ALA A 69 -7.07 -14.95 10.59
CA ALA A 69 -6.25 -13.78 10.90
C ALA A 69 -5.46 -13.24 9.68
N ASP A 70 -5.12 -14.13 8.74
CA ASP A 70 -4.32 -13.84 7.54
C ASP A 70 -5.19 -13.60 6.29
N GLY A 71 -6.51 -13.74 6.41
CA GLY A 71 -7.50 -13.41 5.39
C GLY A 71 -8.35 -14.57 4.89
N GLY A 72 -8.09 -15.79 5.37
CA GLY A 72 -8.82 -16.98 4.97
C GLY A 72 -8.50 -17.46 3.54
N GLY A 73 -8.88 -18.71 3.25
CA GLY A 73 -8.73 -19.32 1.94
C GLY A 73 -7.50 -20.21 1.82
N TYR A 74 -7.22 -20.68 0.61
CA TYR A 74 -6.18 -21.67 0.39
C TYR A 74 -5.43 -21.40 -0.92
N THR A 75 -4.10 -21.51 -0.92
CA THR A 75 -3.28 -21.24 -2.10
C THR A 75 -2.42 -22.44 -2.47
N VAL A 76 -2.27 -22.67 -3.78
CA VAL A 76 -1.45 -23.74 -4.36
C VAL A 76 -0.35 -23.12 -5.21
N TYR A 77 0.86 -23.64 -5.08
CA TYR A 77 2.03 -23.28 -5.88
C TYR A 77 2.56 -24.56 -6.52
N GLY A 78 2.33 -24.75 -7.82
CA GLY A 78 2.76 -25.91 -8.60
C GLY A 78 3.99 -25.63 -9.47
N HIS A 79 4.64 -26.69 -9.94
CA HIS A 79 5.91 -26.67 -10.68
C HIS A 79 7.05 -26.00 -9.89
N VAL A 80 7.09 -26.27 -8.58
CA VAL A 80 8.07 -25.70 -7.65
C VAL A 80 8.80 -26.79 -6.87
N VAL A 81 10.01 -26.48 -6.43
CA VAL A 81 10.76 -27.25 -5.43
C VAL A 81 10.52 -26.62 -4.05
N PRO A 82 9.76 -27.29 -3.15
CA PRO A 82 9.53 -26.80 -1.79
C PRO A 82 10.82 -26.57 -1.02
N GLU A 83 10.85 -25.46 -0.27
CA GLU A 83 11.89 -25.11 0.70
C GLU A 83 11.31 -25.02 2.13
N VAL A 84 10.07 -25.48 2.30
CA VAL A 84 9.31 -25.51 3.56
C VAL A 84 8.75 -26.91 3.81
N GLU A 85 8.42 -27.20 5.07
CA GLU A 85 7.91 -28.50 5.50
C GLU A 85 6.43 -28.47 5.87
N VAL A 86 5.73 -29.60 5.73
CA VAL A 86 4.31 -29.72 6.13
C VAL A 86 4.17 -29.41 7.62
N GLY A 87 3.21 -28.55 7.95
CA GLY A 87 2.97 -28.05 9.30
C GLY A 87 3.70 -26.76 9.65
N GLU A 88 4.70 -26.35 8.86
CA GLU A 88 5.40 -25.07 9.01
C GLU A 88 4.43 -23.89 8.86
N ARG A 89 4.55 -22.88 9.72
CA ARG A 89 3.82 -21.61 9.55
C ARG A 89 4.72 -20.64 8.81
N VAL A 90 4.16 -20.01 7.77
CA VAL A 90 4.86 -19.08 6.90
C VAL A 90 4.15 -17.73 6.94
N GLU A 91 4.93 -16.65 6.85
CA GLU A 91 4.41 -15.28 6.78
C GLU A 91 4.18 -14.84 5.32
N ALA A 92 3.30 -13.88 5.09
CA ALA A 92 3.11 -13.30 3.76
C ALA A 92 4.44 -12.72 3.23
N GLY A 93 4.82 -13.08 2.00
CA GLY A 93 6.09 -12.70 1.40
C GLY A 93 7.31 -13.51 1.89
N GLN A 94 7.12 -14.53 2.72
CA GLN A 94 8.18 -15.50 3.03
C GLN A 94 8.48 -16.36 1.79
N ARG A 95 9.76 -16.62 1.52
CA ARG A 95 10.17 -17.56 0.48
C ARG A 95 9.82 -18.98 0.92
N ILE A 96 9.05 -19.68 0.09
CA ILE A 96 8.54 -21.02 0.39
C ILE A 96 9.06 -22.09 -0.58
N ALA A 97 9.52 -21.68 -1.76
CA ALA A 97 9.99 -22.59 -2.79
C ALA A 97 10.85 -21.84 -3.82
N HIS A 98 11.33 -22.56 -4.82
CA HIS A 98 11.78 -21.99 -6.10
C HIS A 98 11.15 -22.74 -7.27
N VAL A 99 11.02 -22.10 -8.43
CA VAL A 99 10.51 -22.73 -9.65
C VAL A 99 11.42 -23.89 -10.04
N ASP A 100 10.83 -25.06 -10.31
CA ASP A 100 11.59 -26.23 -10.72
C ASP A 100 12.23 -26.00 -12.09
N PRO A 101 13.56 -26.07 -12.23
CA PRO A 101 14.22 -25.88 -13.52
C PRO A 101 14.05 -27.07 -14.47
N ASP A 102 13.57 -28.23 -13.98
CA ASP A 102 13.37 -29.43 -14.79
C ASP A 102 12.07 -29.34 -15.61
N PRO A 103 12.16 -29.22 -16.96
CA PRO A 103 10.98 -29.10 -17.82
C PRO A 103 10.11 -30.38 -17.84
N ASP A 104 10.61 -31.53 -17.38
CA ASP A 104 9.79 -32.74 -17.29
C ASP A 104 8.73 -32.63 -16.17
N THR A 105 8.90 -31.70 -15.23
CA THR A 105 7.97 -31.46 -14.12
C THR A 105 6.77 -30.57 -14.49
N ASN A 106 6.81 -29.93 -15.66
CA ASN A 106 5.77 -29.03 -16.17
C ASN A 106 5.39 -29.31 -17.64
N ALA A 107 5.47 -30.58 -18.04
CA ALA A 107 5.08 -31.06 -19.38
C ALA A 107 5.87 -30.49 -20.56
N GLY A 108 7.13 -30.10 -20.34
CA GLY A 108 8.04 -29.65 -21.40
C GLY A 108 7.85 -28.19 -21.82
N VAL A 109 7.13 -27.40 -21.02
CA VAL A 109 6.95 -25.95 -21.24
C VAL A 109 8.09 -25.19 -20.54
N ASP A 110 8.39 -23.97 -20.97
CA ASP A 110 9.34 -23.10 -20.26
C ASP A 110 9.00 -23.04 -18.75
N PRO A 111 9.98 -23.20 -17.84
CA PRO A 111 9.74 -23.21 -16.41
C PRO A 111 8.95 -21.99 -15.93
N HIS A 112 7.91 -22.22 -15.12
CA HIS A 112 6.97 -21.25 -14.55
C HIS A 112 6.45 -21.75 -13.21
N VAL A 113 5.90 -20.86 -12.37
CA VAL A 113 5.08 -21.26 -11.23
C VAL A 113 3.61 -21.24 -11.63
N HIS A 114 2.90 -22.33 -11.33
CA HIS A 114 1.45 -22.40 -11.46
C HIS A 114 0.80 -22.04 -10.12
N VAL A 115 -0.19 -21.15 -10.12
CA VAL A 115 -0.81 -20.66 -8.89
C VAL A 115 -2.32 -20.82 -8.93
N GLU A 116 -2.90 -21.48 -7.93
CA GLU A 116 -4.34 -21.56 -7.72
C GLU A 116 -4.74 -20.91 -6.39
N VAL A 117 -5.98 -20.44 -6.34
CA VAL A 117 -6.62 -19.95 -5.11
C VAL A 117 -7.95 -20.67 -4.93
N HIS A 118 -8.23 -21.12 -3.71
CA HIS A 118 -9.45 -21.83 -3.34
C HIS A 118 -10.13 -21.13 -2.16
N GLU A 119 -11.45 -21.27 -2.04
CA GLU A 119 -12.24 -20.59 -1.00
C GLU A 119 -11.90 -21.02 0.43
N SER A 120 -11.51 -22.27 0.65
CA SER A 120 -11.26 -22.80 2.01
C SER A 120 -10.28 -23.97 2.05
N VAL A 121 -10.43 -24.95 1.17
CA VAL A 121 -9.55 -26.12 1.06
C VAL A 121 -9.25 -26.39 -0.40
N TRP A 122 -8.17 -27.13 -0.67
CA TRP A 122 -7.91 -27.62 -2.01
C TRP A 122 -9.08 -28.47 -2.53
N VAL A 123 -9.62 -28.11 -3.70
CA VAL A 123 -10.62 -28.90 -4.41
C VAL A 123 -10.10 -29.33 -5.79
N PRO A 124 -10.50 -30.53 -6.29
CA PRO A 124 -10.22 -30.90 -7.66
C PRO A 124 -10.85 -29.92 -8.68
N PRO A 125 -10.37 -29.90 -9.94
CA PRO A 125 -10.92 -29.08 -11.03
C PRO A 125 -12.46 -28.98 -11.02
N GLY A 126 -12.98 -27.77 -10.78
CA GLY A 126 -14.43 -27.56 -10.59
C GLY A 126 -14.78 -26.36 -9.70
N PRO A 127 -16.04 -26.27 -9.23
CA PRO A 127 -16.48 -25.21 -8.31
C PRO A 127 -15.63 -25.15 -7.04
N GLY A 128 -15.31 -23.93 -6.57
CA GLY A 128 -14.48 -23.68 -5.38
C GLY A 128 -13.12 -23.00 -5.67
N HIS A 129 -12.76 -22.85 -6.94
CA HIS A 129 -11.61 -22.05 -7.38
C HIS A 129 -11.97 -20.57 -7.48
N LEU A 130 -11.04 -19.72 -7.08
CA LEU A 130 -11.09 -18.28 -7.23
C LEU A 130 -10.04 -17.83 -8.27
N GLU A 131 -10.35 -16.74 -8.98
CA GLU A 131 -9.42 -16.11 -9.92
C GLU A 131 -8.20 -15.53 -9.16
N PRO A 132 -6.97 -16.06 -9.35
CA PRO A 132 -5.81 -15.63 -8.57
C PRO A 132 -5.46 -14.15 -8.73
N LEU A 133 -5.64 -13.60 -9.93
CA LEU A 133 -5.32 -12.19 -10.20
C LEU A 133 -6.30 -11.23 -9.49
N LEU A 134 -7.57 -11.61 -9.38
CA LEU A 134 -8.57 -10.86 -8.61
C LEU A 134 -8.33 -11.00 -7.10
N TRP A 135 -7.92 -12.18 -6.66
CA TRP A 135 -7.56 -12.40 -5.26
C TRP A 135 -6.31 -11.59 -4.86
N LEU A 136 -5.29 -11.51 -5.71
CA LEU A 136 -4.10 -10.69 -5.45
C LEU A 136 -4.41 -9.19 -5.46
N GLY A 137 -5.26 -8.69 -6.37
CA GLY A 137 -5.62 -7.28 -6.44
C GLY A 137 -4.39 -6.36 -6.52
N ALA A 138 -4.29 -5.39 -5.59
CA ALA A 138 -3.17 -4.46 -5.48
C ALA A 138 -2.04 -4.94 -4.54
N ALA A 139 -1.80 -6.26 -4.46
CA ALA A 139 -0.75 -6.85 -3.63
C ALA A 139 0.65 -6.28 -3.93
N ASN A 140 1.49 -6.18 -2.88
CA ASN A 140 2.89 -5.77 -3.00
C ASN A 140 3.74 -6.91 -3.59
N TYR A 141 4.94 -6.62 -4.11
CA TYR A 141 5.87 -7.66 -4.52
C TYR A 141 6.76 -8.13 -3.36
N PRO A 142 7.28 -9.38 -3.41
CA PRO A 142 8.18 -9.87 -2.39
C PRO A 142 9.47 -9.05 -2.38
N ASN A 143 10.03 -8.83 -1.18
CA ASN A 143 11.15 -7.94 -0.91
C ASN A 143 10.90 -6.44 -1.17
N GLU A 144 9.71 -6.04 -1.63
CA GLU A 144 9.24 -4.67 -1.43
C GLU A 144 8.83 -4.56 0.04
N ARG A 145 9.56 -3.77 0.84
CA ARG A 145 9.09 -3.41 2.18
C ARG A 145 7.66 -2.85 2.03
N PRO A 146 6.73 -3.08 2.98
CA PRO A 146 5.51 -2.27 3.02
C PRO A 146 5.99 -0.83 3.12
N THR A 147 5.98 -0.11 2.01
CA THR A 147 6.19 1.32 2.05
C THR A 147 5.00 1.84 2.82
N MET A 148 5.24 2.59 3.89
CA MET A 148 4.29 3.65 4.27
C MET A 148 4.13 4.51 3.00
N SER A 149 3.18 4.12 2.14
CA SER A 149 3.31 4.36 0.70
C SER A 149 3.37 5.84 0.42
N THR A 150 4.24 6.25 -0.49
CA THR A 150 4.24 7.64 -0.94
C THR A 150 2.87 7.98 -1.50
N MET A 151 2.25 9.01 -0.93
CA MET A 151 0.93 9.46 -1.34
C MET A 151 1.08 10.49 -2.45
N PHE A 152 0.33 10.33 -3.54
CA PHE A 152 0.35 11.27 -4.65
C PHE A 152 -0.77 12.30 -4.54
N GLY A 153 -0.49 13.53 -4.97
CA GLY A 153 -1.49 14.58 -5.10
C GLY A 153 -1.27 15.42 -6.35
N ILE A 154 -2.23 16.29 -6.61
CA ILE A 154 -2.24 17.19 -7.76
C ILE A 154 -2.36 18.64 -7.31
N ASP A 155 -1.80 19.55 -8.09
CA ASP A 155 -2.13 20.97 -8.03
C ASP A 155 -2.60 21.46 -9.40
N VAL A 156 -3.65 22.28 -9.39
CA VAL A 156 -4.43 22.65 -10.58
C VAL A 156 -4.68 24.18 -10.59
N SER A 157 -4.93 24.76 -11.76
CA SER A 157 -5.26 26.17 -11.89
C SER A 157 -6.28 26.42 -13.00
N ASN A 158 -6.61 27.70 -13.24
CA ASN A 158 -7.33 28.15 -14.42
C ASN A 158 -6.76 27.66 -15.77
N HIS A 159 -5.51 27.18 -15.83
CA HIS A 159 -4.94 26.63 -17.07
C HIS A 159 -5.60 25.31 -17.50
N GLN A 160 -6.15 24.53 -16.56
CA GLN A 160 -6.76 23.22 -16.80
C GLN A 160 -8.29 23.27 -16.97
N ARG A 161 -8.92 24.42 -16.70
CA ARG A 161 -10.35 24.71 -16.93
C ARG A 161 -11.30 23.69 -16.29
N ASP A 162 -11.85 22.77 -17.08
CA ASP A 162 -12.85 21.76 -16.74
C ASP A 162 -12.22 20.44 -16.28
N PHE A 163 -11.25 20.55 -15.38
CA PHE A 163 -10.53 19.39 -14.85
C PHE A 163 -11.45 18.44 -14.06
N ASP A 164 -11.38 17.13 -14.36
CA ASP A 164 -12.19 16.09 -13.69
C ASP A 164 -11.47 15.58 -12.43
N PHE A 165 -11.74 16.23 -11.30
CA PHE A 165 -11.24 15.82 -9.98
C PHE A 165 -11.69 14.42 -9.58
N GLY A 166 -12.88 14.00 -9.99
CA GLY A 166 -13.39 12.66 -9.74
C GLY A 166 -12.59 11.58 -10.48
N ALA A 167 -12.17 11.84 -11.72
CA ALA A 167 -11.27 10.97 -12.47
C ALA A 167 -9.90 10.90 -11.80
N ALA A 168 -9.32 12.03 -11.40
CA ALA A 168 -8.06 12.04 -10.66
C ALA A 168 -8.16 11.20 -9.37
N ARG A 169 -9.25 11.31 -8.62
CA ARG A 169 -9.48 10.48 -7.43
C ARG A 169 -9.56 8.99 -7.77
N ARG A 170 -10.25 8.61 -8.86
CA ARG A 170 -10.32 7.22 -9.34
C ARG A 170 -8.98 6.67 -9.83
N GLU A 171 -8.09 7.54 -10.28
CA GLU A 171 -6.71 7.21 -10.67
C GLU A 171 -5.76 7.03 -9.47
N GLY A 172 -6.22 7.28 -8.24
CA GLY A 172 -5.47 6.99 -7.01
C GLY A 172 -4.83 8.20 -6.33
N PHE A 173 -5.11 9.42 -6.80
CA PHE A 173 -4.63 10.63 -6.13
C PHE A 173 -5.32 10.84 -4.78
N SER A 174 -4.56 11.35 -3.82
CA SER A 174 -4.91 11.37 -2.40
C SER A 174 -5.13 12.77 -1.83
N PHE A 175 -4.63 13.80 -2.49
CA PHE A 175 -4.93 15.19 -2.16
C PHE A 175 -4.93 16.06 -3.42
N ALA A 176 -5.57 17.22 -3.34
CA ALA A 176 -5.64 18.18 -4.43
C ALA A 176 -5.54 19.63 -3.93
N THR A 177 -4.84 20.48 -4.66
CA THR A 177 -4.88 21.93 -4.44
C THR A 177 -5.26 22.67 -5.72
N HIS A 178 -5.84 23.86 -5.58
CA HIS A 178 -6.16 24.71 -6.73
C HIS A 178 -5.77 26.17 -6.48
N LYS A 179 -5.35 26.88 -7.54
CA LYS A 179 -5.09 28.33 -7.48
C LYS A 179 -6.34 29.07 -7.01
N VAL A 180 -6.21 29.87 -5.96
CA VAL A 180 -7.25 30.77 -5.46
C VAL A 180 -7.08 32.14 -6.10
N SER A 181 -5.85 32.66 -6.07
CA SER A 181 -5.54 34.00 -6.54
C SER A 181 -4.08 34.12 -6.96
N GLU A 182 -3.79 35.18 -7.71
CA GLU A 182 -2.45 35.59 -8.11
C GLU A 182 -2.29 37.09 -7.81
N GLY A 183 -1.49 37.43 -6.79
CA GLY A 183 -1.52 38.78 -6.22
C GLY A 183 -2.95 39.21 -5.83
N THR A 184 -3.46 40.23 -6.50
CA THR A 184 -4.85 40.72 -6.30
C THR A 184 -5.85 40.20 -7.34
N TRP A 185 -5.40 39.38 -8.29
CA TRP A 185 -6.26 38.73 -9.27
C TRP A 185 -6.88 37.45 -8.70
N ARG A 186 -8.13 37.15 -9.05
CA ARG A 186 -8.90 36.01 -8.53
C ARG A 186 -9.08 34.95 -9.62
N ASP A 187 -8.80 33.70 -9.29
CA ASP A 187 -8.95 32.60 -10.21
C ASP A 187 -10.45 32.30 -10.46
N PRO A 188 -10.95 32.41 -11.71
CA PRO A 188 -12.36 32.21 -12.01
C PRO A 188 -12.82 30.74 -11.92
N CYS A 189 -11.89 29.78 -11.98
CA CYS A 189 -12.17 28.35 -11.87
C CYS A 189 -12.25 27.88 -10.41
N TRP A 190 -11.68 28.65 -9.47
CA TRP A 190 -11.64 28.30 -8.04
C TRP A 190 -13.00 27.89 -7.44
N PRO A 191 -14.13 28.60 -7.64
CA PRO A 191 -15.38 28.23 -6.98
C PRO A 191 -15.86 26.82 -7.33
N LEU A 192 -15.77 26.44 -8.61
CA LEU A 192 -16.14 25.10 -9.06
C LEU A 192 -15.12 24.06 -8.59
N ALA A 193 -13.83 24.35 -8.74
CA ALA A 193 -12.76 23.45 -8.31
C ALA A 193 -12.82 23.16 -6.81
N ARG A 194 -13.12 24.17 -5.97
CA ARG A 194 -13.34 24.02 -4.54
C ARG A 194 -14.43 22.99 -4.24
N ASP A 195 -15.58 23.13 -4.89
CA ASP A 195 -16.73 22.25 -4.64
C ASP A 195 -16.43 20.81 -5.09
N GLU A 196 -15.77 20.64 -6.23
CA GLU A 196 -15.34 19.33 -6.74
C GLU A 196 -14.28 18.67 -5.84
N MET A 197 -13.27 19.44 -5.40
CA MET A 197 -12.24 18.94 -4.48
C MET A 197 -12.83 18.56 -3.13
N ALA A 198 -13.77 19.34 -2.59
CA ALA A 198 -14.44 19.02 -1.34
C ALA A 198 -15.25 17.70 -1.41
N ILE A 199 -15.78 17.35 -2.59
CA ILE A 199 -16.48 16.08 -2.83
C ILE A 199 -15.49 14.91 -2.97
N HIS A 200 -14.43 15.09 -3.77
CA HIS A 200 -13.58 13.99 -4.21
C HIS A 200 -12.35 13.74 -3.33
N PHE A 201 -11.89 14.75 -2.59
CA PHE A 201 -10.74 14.71 -1.70
C PHE A 201 -11.12 15.19 -0.29
N PRO A 202 -12.11 14.55 0.37
CA PRO A 202 -12.58 15.00 1.68
C PRO A 202 -11.41 15.05 2.67
N ASP A 203 -11.31 16.15 3.40
CA ASP A 203 -10.26 16.45 4.40
C ASP A 203 -8.83 16.59 3.86
N THR A 204 -8.57 16.38 2.56
CA THR A 204 -7.22 16.44 1.95
C THR A 204 -7.19 17.34 0.72
N TRP A 205 -7.84 18.51 0.82
CA TRP A 205 -7.83 19.51 -0.24
C TRP A 205 -7.47 20.90 0.27
N GLY A 206 -6.95 21.74 -0.63
CA GLY A 206 -6.48 23.09 -0.29
C GLY A 206 -6.55 24.07 -1.44
N GLY A 207 -6.17 25.31 -1.16
CA GLY A 207 -5.97 26.35 -2.14
C GLY A 207 -4.54 26.87 -2.12
N TYR A 208 -4.10 27.51 -3.19
CA TYR A 208 -2.82 28.22 -3.19
C TYR A 208 -2.94 29.64 -3.73
N VAL A 209 -2.05 30.52 -3.27
CA VAL A 209 -1.93 31.90 -3.77
C VAL A 209 -0.58 32.04 -4.45
N PHE A 210 -0.62 32.33 -5.75
CA PHE A 210 0.59 32.71 -6.50
C PHE A 210 0.99 34.11 -6.08
N CYS A 211 2.11 34.20 -5.38
CA CYS A 211 2.57 35.44 -4.77
C CYS A 211 3.23 36.36 -5.80
N LYS A 212 2.88 37.65 -5.75
CA LYS A 212 3.58 38.69 -6.52
C LYS A 212 4.37 39.60 -5.59
N VAL A 213 5.70 39.62 -5.69
CA VAL A 213 6.62 40.39 -4.81
C VAL A 213 6.27 41.88 -4.80
N GLY A 214 5.83 42.43 -5.93
CA GLY A 214 5.38 43.82 -6.03
C GLY A 214 4.00 44.12 -5.42
N THR A 215 3.26 43.10 -4.99
CA THR A 215 1.94 43.25 -4.36
C THR A 215 2.09 43.31 -2.84
N ASP A 216 1.42 44.28 -2.24
CA ASP A 216 1.33 44.41 -0.79
C ASP A 216 0.78 43.12 -0.14
N PRO A 217 1.51 42.50 0.82
CA PRO A 217 1.12 41.21 1.40
C PRO A 217 -0.27 41.21 2.05
N ASP A 218 -0.68 42.32 2.67
CA ASP A 218 -2.00 42.44 3.28
C ASP A 218 -3.11 42.44 2.23
N ARG A 219 -2.93 43.16 1.11
CA ARG A 219 -3.90 43.15 0.00
C ARG A 219 -4.01 41.79 -0.68
N GLU A 220 -2.90 41.08 -0.83
CA GLU A 220 -2.90 39.72 -1.37
C GLU A 220 -3.65 38.77 -0.44
N ALA A 221 -3.39 38.85 0.86
CA ALA A 221 -4.07 38.04 1.86
C ALA A 221 -5.58 38.38 1.98
N ASP A 222 -5.97 39.66 1.86
CA ASP A 222 -7.37 40.09 1.76
C ASP A 222 -8.07 39.51 0.53
N THR A 223 -7.36 39.46 -0.61
CA THR A 223 -7.88 38.89 -1.85
C THR A 223 -8.12 37.39 -1.70
N ALA A 224 -7.14 36.68 -1.13
CA ALA A 224 -7.24 35.25 -0.85
C ALA A 224 -8.42 34.94 0.08
N LEU A 225 -8.58 35.69 1.18
CA LEU A 225 -9.70 35.53 2.11
C LEU A 225 -11.04 35.79 1.43
N ALA A 226 -11.16 36.90 0.69
CA ALA A 226 -12.41 37.27 0.04
C ALA A 226 -12.85 36.26 -1.03
N HIS A 227 -11.91 35.59 -1.70
CA HIS A 227 -12.22 34.65 -2.78
C HIS A 227 -12.36 33.20 -2.32
N SER A 228 -11.53 32.76 -1.37
CA SER A 228 -11.65 31.42 -0.76
C SER A 228 -12.77 31.32 0.26
N GLY A 229 -13.15 32.45 0.88
CA GLY A 229 -14.04 32.47 2.03
C GLY A 229 -13.43 31.87 3.31
N GLY A 230 -12.10 31.67 3.33
CA GLY A 230 -11.41 30.98 4.44
C GLY A 230 -11.75 29.48 4.53
N ALA A 231 -12.23 28.89 3.44
CA ALA A 231 -12.79 27.54 3.44
C ALA A 231 -11.76 26.40 3.50
N CYS A 232 -10.46 26.70 3.37
CA CYS A 232 -9.42 25.69 3.25
C CYS A 232 -8.09 26.15 3.84
N ARG A 233 -7.20 25.18 4.07
CA ARG A 233 -5.78 25.44 4.24
C ARG A 233 -5.20 26.04 2.97
N LEU A 234 -4.20 26.90 3.13
CA LEU A 234 -3.64 27.68 2.04
C LEU A 234 -2.14 27.44 1.88
N GLN A 235 -1.71 27.17 0.65
CA GLN A 235 -0.32 27.16 0.26
C GLN A 235 0.10 28.55 -0.24
N ILE A 236 1.29 28.98 0.17
CA ILE A 236 1.97 30.14 -0.38
C ILE A 236 2.83 29.64 -1.54
N ASP A 237 2.53 30.06 -2.76
CA ASP A 237 3.30 29.77 -3.95
C ASP A 237 4.25 30.95 -4.24
N TYR A 238 5.50 30.80 -3.81
CA TYR A 238 6.50 31.86 -3.75
C TYR A 238 7.59 31.67 -4.81
N GLU A 239 7.23 31.96 -6.05
CA GLU A 239 8.14 31.85 -7.20
C GLU A 239 8.00 32.98 -8.24
N ASP A 240 7.76 34.22 -7.81
CA ASP A 240 7.47 35.33 -8.74
C ASP A 240 8.46 35.43 -9.91
N LEU A 241 7.99 35.10 -11.11
CA LEU A 241 8.83 35.05 -12.31
C LEU A 241 9.31 36.44 -12.75
N ASP A 242 8.67 37.51 -12.26
CA ASP A 242 8.96 38.89 -12.66
C ASP A 242 9.86 39.62 -11.66
N ALA A 243 10.10 39.06 -10.47
CA ALA A 243 10.83 39.72 -9.40
C ALA A 243 11.66 38.77 -8.53
N ASP A 244 12.74 39.29 -7.98
CA ASP A 244 13.56 38.57 -6.99
C ASP A 244 12.88 38.66 -5.61
N GLY A 245 12.68 37.52 -4.96
CA GLY A 245 12.07 37.43 -3.63
C GLY A 245 13.09 37.61 -2.51
N SER A 246 12.59 37.84 -1.29
CA SER A 246 13.42 37.81 -0.07
C SER A 246 12.77 36.99 1.04
N ILE A 247 13.55 36.67 2.08
CA ILE A 247 13.02 35.98 3.27
C ILE A 247 12.11 36.90 4.09
N GLU A 248 12.37 38.21 4.08
CA GLU A 248 11.55 39.22 4.74
C GLU A 248 10.15 39.32 4.11
N ASP A 249 10.06 39.33 2.78
CA ASP A 249 8.77 39.36 2.07
C ASP A 249 7.99 38.06 2.28
N LEU A 250 8.67 36.90 2.25
CA LEU A 250 8.04 35.61 2.58
C LEU A 250 7.45 35.61 4.00
N TRP A 251 8.18 36.12 4.99
CA TRP A 251 7.67 36.28 6.36
C TRP A 251 6.49 37.25 6.45
N ALA A 252 6.51 38.33 5.67
CA ALA A 252 5.40 39.27 5.61
C ALA A 252 4.12 38.61 5.07
N ARG A 253 4.23 37.77 4.04
CA ARG A 253 3.09 36.99 3.49
C ARG A 253 2.55 35.96 4.47
N ILE A 254 3.43 35.20 5.12
CA ILE A 254 3.05 34.26 6.19
C ILE A 254 2.29 35.00 7.27
N THR A 255 2.79 36.14 7.72
CA THR A 255 2.15 36.96 8.76
C THR A 255 0.79 37.47 8.30
N ALA A 256 0.69 38.01 7.09
CA ALA A 256 -0.55 38.56 6.56
C ALA A 256 -1.65 37.49 6.41
N LEU A 257 -1.30 36.31 5.90
CA LEU A 257 -2.25 35.20 5.71
C LEU A 257 -2.69 34.59 7.05
N THR A 258 -1.75 34.33 7.95
CA THR A 258 -2.08 33.76 9.28
C THR A 258 -2.87 34.73 10.15
N ALA A 259 -2.64 36.05 10.03
CA ALA A 259 -3.44 37.07 10.71
C ALA A 259 -4.93 37.07 10.27
N ARG A 260 -5.22 36.51 9.09
CA ARG A 260 -6.59 36.31 8.57
C ARG A 260 -7.18 34.94 8.88
N GLY A 261 -6.49 34.14 9.70
CA GLY A 261 -6.94 32.85 10.17
C GLY A 261 -6.64 31.68 9.23
N PHE A 262 -5.83 31.89 8.19
CA PHE A 262 -5.41 30.77 7.35
C PHE A 262 -4.43 29.86 8.08
N GLU A 263 -4.73 28.57 8.06
CA GLU A 263 -3.77 27.51 8.34
C GLU A 263 -2.99 27.20 7.06
N LEU A 264 -1.67 27.06 7.17
CA LEU A 264 -0.80 26.94 6.01
C LEU A 264 -0.51 25.48 5.65
N LEU A 265 -0.53 25.18 4.35
CA LEU A 265 0.17 24.02 3.77
C LEU A 265 1.66 24.35 3.62
N PRO A 266 2.53 23.34 3.39
CA PRO A 266 3.93 23.58 3.07
C PRO A 266 4.11 24.65 1.99
N ILE A 267 5.05 25.57 2.21
CA ILE A 267 5.29 26.70 1.31
C ILE A 267 5.89 26.17 0.02
N TYR A 268 5.26 26.47 -1.11
CA TYR A 268 5.86 26.17 -2.39
C TYR A 268 6.98 27.16 -2.68
N LEU A 269 8.19 26.60 -2.73
CA LEU A 269 9.41 27.35 -2.96
C LEU A 269 10.38 26.47 -3.75
N PRO A 270 10.49 26.67 -5.07
CA PRO A 270 11.45 25.97 -5.89
C PRO A 270 12.88 26.23 -5.43
N ARG A 271 13.71 25.17 -5.38
CA ARG A 271 15.13 25.31 -5.02
C ARG A 271 15.89 26.27 -5.91
N TRP A 272 15.54 26.35 -7.20
CA TRP A 272 16.16 27.31 -8.12
C TRP A 272 15.81 28.76 -7.74
N TYR A 273 14.57 29.04 -7.36
CA TYR A 273 14.13 30.38 -6.96
C TYR A 273 14.80 30.77 -5.63
N TRP A 274 14.75 29.89 -4.64
CA TRP A 274 15.43 30.08 -3.36
C TRP A 274 16.92 30.37 -3.51
N SER A 275 17.63 29.59 -4.33
CA SER A 275 19.07 29.74 -4.47
C SER A 275 19.47 30.96 -5.29
N SER A 276 18.85 31.13 -6.47
CA SER A 276 19.29 32.12 -7.47
C SER A 276 18.57 33.47 -7.38
N ARG A 277 17.32 33.51 -6.90
CA ARG A 277 16.49 34.71 -6.86
C ARG A 277 16.40 35.30 -5.46
N MET A 278 16.53 34.49 -4.41
CA MET A 278 16.57 34.97 -3.03
C MET A 278 17.98 35.02 -2.43
N GLY A 279 18.98 34.40 -3.06
CA GLY A 279 20.35 34.33 -2.53
C GLY A 279 20.56 33.28 -1.44
N SER A 280 19.79 32.19 -1.44
CA SER A 280 19.90 31.07 -0.48
C SER A 280 19.77 31.45 1.01
N PRO A 281 18.80 32.29 1.41
CA PRO A 281 18.64 32.67 2.82
C PRO A 281 18.29 31.45 3.70
N SER A 282 18.53 31.56 5.01
CA SER A 282 18.03 30.56 5.95
C SER A 282 16.50 30.51 5.92
N LEU A 283 15.96 29.29 5.85
CA LEU A 283 14.54 28.96 5.94
C LEU A 283 14.20 28.36 7.33
N SER A 284 15.19 28.23 8.20
CA SER A 284 15.01 27.79 9.58
C SER A 284 14.01 28.70 10.30
N GLY A 285 13.06 28.10 11.01
CA GLY A 285 12.05 28.81 11.80
C GLY A 285 10.73 29.07 11.08
N LEU A 286 10.62 28.79 9.78
CA LEU A 286 9.33 28.82 9.08
C LEU A 286 8.31 27.89 9.79
N PRO A 287 7.03 28.29 9.87
CA PRO A 287 6.02 27.56 10.65
C PRO A 287 5.62 26.21 10.04
N VAL A 288 5.88 26.01 8.75
CA VAL A 288 5.59 24.80 7.97
C VAL A 288 6.82 24.42 7.14
N GLY A 289 6.87 23.17 6.65
CA GLY A 289 7.94 22.73 5.75
C GLY A 289 7.82 23.30 4.34
N ILE A 290 8.65 22.79 3.45
CA ILE A 290 8.70 23.23 2.05
C ILE A 290 8.03 22.23 1.13
N TRP A 291 7.28 22.75 0.17
CA TRP A 291 6.86 22.07 -1.04
C TRP A 291 7.85 22.45 -2.15
N ASN A 292 8.76 21.55 -2.51
CA ASN A 292 9.84 21.86 -3.47
C ASN A 292 9.51 21.25 -4.84
N SER A 293 9.76 22.00 -5.91
CA SER A 293 9.74 21.46 -7.28
C SER A 293 11.09 20.87 -7.66
N HIS A 294 11.12 19.64 -8.17
CA HIS A 294 12.29 19.08 -8.84
C HIS A 294 11.86 18.09 -9.92
N TYR A 295 11.68 18.59 -11.14
CA TYR A 295 11.05 17.82 -12.20
C TYR A 295 11.95 16.75 -12.81
N VAL A 296 11.36 15.58 -13.05
CA VAL A 296 11.93 14.54 -13.91
C VAL A 296 11.64 14.85 -15.38
N THR A 297 12.37 14.21 -16.28
CA THR A 297 12.12 14.30 -17.72
C THR A 297 11.13 13.23 -18.16
N GLY A 298 10.17 13.59 -19.01
CA GLY A 298 9.22 12.66 -19.63
C GLY A 298 7.76 13.05 -19.43
N ASP A 299 6.87 12.29 -20.04
CA ASP A 299 5.43 12.31 -19.79
C ASP A 299 4.94 10.87 -19.60
N GLY A 300 3.87 10.68 -18.83
CA GLY A 300 3.41 9.36 -18.41
C GLY A 300 2.56 9.41 -17.15
N PHE A 301 2.31 8.26 -16.54
CA PHE A 301 1.58 8.21 -15.27
C PHE A 301 2.45 8.72 -14.11
N ALA A 302 1.85 9.35 -13.12
CA ALA A 302 2.56 9.87 -11.95
C ALA A 302 3.37 8.77 -11.23
N SER A 303 2.84 7.56 -11.14
CA SER A 303 3.52 6.40 -10.55
C SER A 303 4.77 5.95 -11.33
N GLU A 304 4.82 6.23 -12.64
CA GLU A 304 5.97 5.89 -13.50
C GLU A 304 7.03 7.01 -13.47
N LEU A 305 6.56 8.26 -13.38
CA LEU A 305 7.43 9.43 -13.33
C LEU A 305 8.04 9.67 -11.95
N TYR A 306 7.45 9.13 -10.88
CA TYR A 306 7.93 9.36 -9.53
C TYR A 306 9.37 8.85 -9.33
N PRO A 307 10.34 9.71 -8.97
CA PRO A 307 11.75 9.32 -8.91
C PRO A 307 12.15 8.56 -7.64
N GLY A 308 11.21 8.29 -6.73
CA GLY A 308 11.44 7.57 -5.48
C GLY A 308 11.81 8.46 -4.28
N ASP A 309 11.73 7.88 -3.08
CA ASP A 309 11.85 8.60 -1.80
C ASP A 309 13.28 9.03 -1.44
N SER A 310 14.27 8.52 -2.17
CA SER A 310 15.69 8.87 -2.05
C SER A 310 16.13 9.93 -3.06
N HIS A 311 15.21 10.47 -3.85
CA HIS A 311 15.53 11.47 -4.88
C HIS A 311 16.08 12.77 -4.26
N PRO A 312 17.09 13.44 -4.86
CA PRO A 312 17.69 14.67 -4.32
C PRO A 312 16.71 15.83 -4.12
N GLY A 313 15.55 15.81 -4.81
CA GLY A 313 14.46 16.76 -4.57
C GLY A 313 13.96 16.81 -3.12
N TRP A 314 14.17 15.73 -2.35
CA TRP A 314 13.82 15.60 -0.93
C TRP A 314 14.86 16.13 0.04
N GLU A 315 16.06 16.52 -0.43
CA GLU A 315 17.10 17.05 0.45
C GLU A 315 16.62 18.35 1.13
N PRO A 316 16.92 18.58 2.42
CA PRO A 316 16.57 19.83 3.09
C PRO A 316 17.07 21.09 2.35
N MET A 317 16.39 22.20 2.56
CA MET A 317 16.71 23.48 1.94
C MET A 317 16.73 24.60 2.99
N GLY A 318 17.82 25.37 3.06
CA GLY A 318 17.96 26.48 4.02
C GLY A 318 17.78 26.10 5.50
N GLY A 319 17.99 24.84 5.87
CA GLY A 319 17.73 24.32 7.22
C GLY A 319 16.28 23.89 7.48
N GLN A 320 15.42 23.91 6.46
CA GLN A 320 14.03 23.43 6.53
C GLN A 320 13.86 22.12 5.77
N ARG A 321 12.96 21.26 6.28
CA ARG A 321 12.61 19.98 5.65
C ARG A 321 11.72 20.15 4.42
N ILE A 322 11.77 19.17 3.53
CA ILE A 322 10.84 19.06 2.38
C ILE A 322 9.70 18.13 2.78
N ASP A 323 8.49 18.67 2.85
CA ASP A 323 7.27 17.94 3.22
C ASP A 323 6.54 17.40 1.97
N ILE A 324 6.60 18.15 0.86
CA ILE A 324 6.00 17.75 -0.43
C ILE A 324 7.03 17.94 -1.55
N LEU A 325 7.12 16.97 -2.46
CA LEU A 325 7.92 17.07 -3.67
C LEU A 325 7.00 17.13 -4.89
N GLN A 326 7.02 18.24 -5.63
CA GLN A 326 6.43 18.31 -6.98
C GLN A 326 7.48 17.81 -7.97
N PHE A 327 7.20 16.69 -8.63
CA PHE A 327 8.21 15.95 -9.39
C PHE A 327 7.95 15.93 -10.90
N SER A 328 6.81 16.42 -11.38
CA SER A 328 6.52 16.57 -12.80
C SER A 328 5.40 17.57 -13.02
N SER A 329 5.48 18.32 -14.11
CA SER A 329 4.41 19.17 -14.67
C SER A 329 3.74 18.58 -15.92
N THR A 330 4.09 17.33 -16.24
CA THR A 330 3.76 16.66 -17.51
C THR A 330 3.20 15.26 -17.27
N ALA A 331 2.73 14.98 -16.05
CA ALA A 331 2.07 13.72 -15.75
C ALA A 331 0.65 13.71 -16.34
N ARG A 332 0.24 12.57 -16.89
CA ARG A 332 -1.10 12.37 -17.43
C ARG A 332 -2.06 12.02 -16.29
N VAL A 333 -2.99 12.92 -16.01
CA VAL A 333 -4.03 12.76 -14.97
C VAL A 333 -5.37 13.21 -15.52
N ALA A 334 -6.40 12.37 -15.41
CA ALA A 334 -7.74 12.68 -15.91
C ALA A 334 -7.75 13.17 -17.39
N GLY A 335 -6.84 12.62 -18.21
CA GLY A 335 -6.68 12.99 -19.62
C GLY A 335 -5.96 14.32 -19.89
N GLN A 336 -5.47 15.03 -18.88
CA GLN A 336 -4.71 16.28 -19.01
C GLN A 336 -3.27 16.12 -18.51
N LEU A 337 -2.40 17.08 -18.85
CA LEU A 337 -1.05 17.19 -18.27
C LEU A 337 -1.11 18.06 -17.02
N ILE A 338 -0.74 17.48 -15.88
CA ILE A 338 -0.97 18.04 -14.55
C ILE A 338 0.33 18.02 -13.73
N ASP A 339 0.48 19.03 -12.87
CA ASP A 339 1.49 19.09 -11.83
C ASP A 339 1.20 18.04 -10.74
N VAL A 340 2.16 17.12 -10.54
CA VAL A 340 2.01 15.98 -9.63
C VAL A 340 3.04 15.99 -8.51
N ASN A 341 2.56 15.56 -7.36
CA ASN A 341 3.18 15.77 -6.06
C ASN A 341 3.25 14.48 -5.28
N ALA A 342 4.25 14.37 -4.40
CA ALA A 342 4.48 13.23 -3.55
C ALA A 342 4.60 13.65 -2.08
N VAL A 343 4.08 12.83 -1.17
CA VAL A 343 4.23 12.91 0.30
C VAL A 343 4.80 11.60 0.82
N ARG A 344 5.95 11.65 1.51
CA ARG A 344 6.54 10.47 2.14
C ARG A 344 5.88 10.18 3.49
N GLY A 345 5.77 8.90 3.84
CA GLY A 345 5.25 8.49 5.15
C GLY A 345 3.75 8.16 5.19
N GLY A 346 3.12 7.96 4.04
CA GLY A 346 1.75 7.43 3.95
C GLY A 346 0.65 8.38 4.42
N GLU A 347 -0.52 7.80 4.67
CA GLU A 347 -1.71 8.50 5.16
C GLU A 347 -1.46 9.33 6.43
N PRO A 348 -0.69 8.88 7.45
CA PRO A 348 -0.47 9.70 8.64
C PRO A 348 0.29 11.00 8.34
N ALA A 349 1.31 10.93 7.48
CA ALA A 349 2.06 12.10 7.06
C ALA A 349 1.17 13.07 6.26
N LEU A 350 0.35 12.54 5.34
CA LEU A 350 -0.61 13.34 4.59
C LEU A 350 -1.65 14.00 5.51
N ALA A 351 -2.23 13.26 6.44
CA ALA A 351 -3.23 13.75 7.39
C ALA A 351 -2.68 14.90 8.25
N ALA A 352 -1.42 14.80 8.69
CA ALA A 352 -0.75 15.84 9.46
C ALA A 352 -0.61 17.16 8.67
N LEU A 353 -0.37 17.10 7.36
CA LEU A 353 -0.28 18.31 6.51
C LEU A 353 -1.62 19.05 6.43
N PHE A 354 -2.73 18.31 6.43
CA PHE A 354 -4.07 18.88 6.43
C PHE A 354 -4.65 19.06 7.83
N GLY A 355 -3.78 19.06 8.86
CA GLY A 355 -4.09 19.32 10.27
C GLY A 355 -5.20 18.48 10.85
N LYS A 356 -5.34 17.27 10.33
CA LYS A 356 -5.98 16.21 11.07
C LYS A 356 -4.96 15.78 12.11
N GLU A 357 -5.11 16.27 13.34
CA GLU A 357 -4.69 15.45 14.47
C GLU A 357 -5.48 14.14 14.31
N LEU A 358 -4.80 13.07 13.89
CA LEU A 358 -5.21 11.77 14.40
C LEU A 358 -5.10 11.96 15.91
N ASP A 359 -6.24 12.04 16.62
CA ASP A 359 -6.39 12.37 18.04
C ASP A 359 -5.44 11.54 18.92
N MET A 360 -4.17 11.94 18.96
CA MET A 360 -3.10 11.28 19.66
C MET A 360 -2.14 12.37 20.15
N THR A 361 -2.44 12.89 21.35
CA THR A 361 -1.48 13.66 22.14
C THR A 361 -0.13 12.91 22.23
N PRO A 362 1.02 13.57 22.50
CA PRO A 362 2.29 12.88 22.72
C PRO A 362 2.24 11.83 23.82
N ASP A 363 1.30 11.97 24.77
CA ASP A 363 0.99 10.97 25.78
C ASP A 363 0.15 9.81 25.23
N GLN A 364 -0.77 10.06 24.29
CA GLN A 364 -1.47 9.02 23.55
C GLN A 364 -0.60 8.35 22.50
N GLU A 365 0.35 9.04 21.87
CA GLU A 365 1.38 8.48 20.98
C GLU A 365 2.35 7.62 21.76
N ARG A 366 2.87 8.12 22.89
CA ARG A 366 3.61 7.27 23.84
C ARG A 366 2.78 6.12 24.38
N LYS A 367 1.49 6.33 24.69
CA LYS A 367 0.59 5.23 25.11
C LYS A 367 0.28 4.29 23.97
N LEU A 368 0.23 4.73 22.71
CA LEU A 368 0.00 3.85 21.57
C LEU A 368 1.26 3.06 21.27
N ASP A 369 2.44 3.66 21.39
CA ASP A 369 3.75 2.98 21.34
C ASP A 369 3.93 2.03 22.52
N GLU A 370 3.42 2.38 23.69
CA GLU A 370 3.45 1.57 24.91
C GLU A 370 2.42 0.46 24.89
N ILE A 371 1.21 0.70 24.37
CA ILE A 371 0.18 -0.31 24.07
C ILE A 371 0.66 -1.21 22.94
N HIS A 372 1.25 -0.67 21.87
CA HIS A 372 1.83 -1.45 20.79
C HIS A 372 2.98 -2.29 21.32
N ARG A 373 3.87 -1.71 22.12
CA ARG A 373 4.94 -2.44 22.81
C ARG A 373 4.37 -3.50 23.74
N GLU A 374 3.34 -3.26 24.55
CA GLU A 374 2.72 -4.27 25.43
C GLU A 374 1.94 -5.34 24.64
N LEU A 375 1.27 -4.96 23.55
CA LEU A 375 0.51 -5.85 22.66
C LEU A 375 1.40 -6.66 21.73
N THR A 376 2.66 -6.27 21.53
CA THR A 376 3.69 -6.96 20.74
C THR A 376 4.81 -7.54 21.60
N GLN A 377 4.85 -7.20 22.89
CA GLN A 377 5.79 -7.75 23.85
C GLN A 377 5.52 -9.24 23.95
N LEU A 378 6.59 -10.00 23.76
CA LEU A 378 6.55 -11.44 23.86
C LEU A 378 6.40 -11.81 25.34
N TYR A 379 5.28 -12.44 25.67
CA TYR A 379 5.03 -13.13 26.91
C TYR A 379 5.50 -14.59 26.79
N PRO A 380 5.85 -15.24 27.91
CA PRO A 380 6.03 -16.68 27.93
C PRO A 380 4.76 -17.36 27.42
N SER A 381 4.87 -18.17 26.36
CA SER A 381 3.74 -18.94 25.87
C SER A 381 3.24 -19.88 26.96
N ARG A 382 1.92 -20.02 27.05
CA ARG A 382 1.25 -20.96 27.99
C ARG A 382 0.73 -22.22 27.29
N SER A 383 1.17 -22.48 26.06
CA SER A 383 0.85 -23.70 25.31
C SER A 383 1.50 -24.92 25.96
N HIS A 384 0.77 -26.04 26.02
CA HIS A 384 1.25 -27.30 26.57
C HIS A 384 2.20 -28.06 25.61
N TYR A 385 2.32 -27.60 24.37
CA TYR A 385 3.07 -28.23 23.29
C TYR A 385 4.43 -27.56 23.00
N ARG A 386 4.99 -26.79 23.95
CA ARG A 386 6.23 -26.04 23.73
C ARG A 386 7.48 -26.82 24.20
N ASP A 387 8.56 -26.72 23.42
CA ASP A 387 9.84 -27.40 23.65
C ASP A 387 10.91 -26.55 24.38
N SER A 388 10.70 -25.25 24.56
CA SER A 388 11.62 -24.35 25.29
C SER A 388 10.88 -23.39 26.23
N ASP A 389 11.59 -22.57 27.02
CA ASP A 389 10.97 -21.59 27.91
C ASP A 389 10.84 -20.14 27.36
N ASP A 390 11.24 -19.93 26.10
CA ASP A 390 11.47 -18.60 25.51
C ASP A 390 10.19 -17.83 25.13
N PRO A 391 10.10 -16.50 25.35
CA PRO A 391 8.88 -15.74 25.07
C PRO A 391 8.48 -15.78 23.58
N THR A 392 7.25 -16.18 23.27
CA THR A 392 6.77 -16.33 21.87
C THR A 392 5.38 -15.75 21.59
N ASP A 393 4.56 -15.43 22.60
CA ASP A 393 3.17 -14.98 22.39
C ASP A 393 2.99 -13.51 22.76
N THR A 394 2.37 -12.71 21.90
CA THR A 394 2.02 -11.32 22.22
C THR A 394 0.70 -11.23 23.00
N MET A 395 0.33 -10.10 23.63
CA MET A 395 -0.93 -10.04 24.41
C MET A 395 -2.20 -10.14 23.55
N ALA A 396 -2.15 -9.64 22.32
CA ALA A 396 -3.19 -9.94 21.32
C ALA A 396 -3.21 -11.43 20.98
N GLY A 397 -2.03 -12.04 20.79
CA GLY A 397 -1.88 -13.48 20.64
C GLY A 397 -2.37 -14.29 21.84
N TYR A 398 -2.26 -13.77 23.06
CA TYR A 398 -2.70 -14.40 24.31
C TYR A 398 -4.22 -14.38 24.48
N LEU A 399 -4.89 -13.24 24.22
CA LEU A 399 -6.35 -13.14 24.21
C LEU A 399 -6.99 -14.03 23.13
N LEU A 400 -6.37 -14.07 21.95
CA LEU A 400 -6.79 -14.95 20.86
C LEU A 400 -6.44 -16.42 21.12
N ASN A 401 -5.39 -16.72 21.89
CA ASN A 401 -5.11 -18.08 22.39
C ASN A 401 -6.19 -18.55 23.37
N VAL A 402 -6.69 -17.66 24.23
CA VAL A 402 -7.77 -18.00 25.16
C VAL A 402 -9.08 -18.25 24.39
N ASP A 403 -9.41 -17.41 23.41
CA ASP A 403 -10.59 -17.61 22.56
C ASP A 403 -10.47 -18.87 21.67
N GLY A 404 -9.29 -19.10 21.07
CA GLY A 404 -8.98 -20.29 20.29
C GLY A 404 -9.03 -21.58 21.11
N ARG A 405 -8.57 -21.58 22.36
CA ARG A 405 -8.71 -22.73 23.28
C ARG A 405 -10.14 -22.95 23.74
N VAL A 406 -10.93 -21.88 23.89
CA VAL A 406 -12.38 -22.00 24.13
C VAL A 406 -13.03 -22.63 22.90
N HIS A 407 -12.63 -22.25 21.68
CA HIS A 407 -13.12 -22.83 20.43
C HIS A 407 -12.75 -24.32 20.28
N GLU A 408 -11.48 -24.68 20.44
CA GLU A 408 -11.02 -26.09 20.38
C GLU A 408 -11.75 -26.98 21.38
N SER A 409 -11.93 -26.50 22.62
CA SER A 409 -12.59 -27.27 23.68
C SER A 409 -14.12 -27.37 23.51
N SER A 410 -14.75 -26.40 22.83
CA SER A 410 -16.21 -26.35 22.67
C SER A 410 -16.72 -26.82 21.31
N ILE A 411 -15.87 -26.86 20.27
CA ILE A 411 -16.25 -27.23 18.89
C ILE A 411 -15.43 -28.41 18.36
N ASP A 412 -14.10 -28.36 18.43
CA ASP A 412 -13.25 -29.37 17.78
C ASP A 412 -13.13 -30.68 18.57
N LEU A 413 -13.08 -30.59 19.91
CA LEU A 413 -13.01 -31.76 20.78
C LEU A 413 -14.30 -32.60 20.70
N PRO A 414 -15.53 -32.01 20.75
CA PRO A 414 -16.76 -32.75 20.50
C PRO A 414 -16.82 -33.39 19.11
N ALA A 415 -16.44 -32.65 18.05
CA ALA A 415 -16.45 -33.17 16.68
C ALA A 415 -15.45 -34.34 16.49
N THR A 416 -14.32 -34.30 17.17
CA THR A 416 -13.32 -35.38 17.13
C THR A 416 -13.76 -36.61 17.91
N LEU A 417 -14.44 -36.42 19.04
CA LEU A 417 -15.06 -37.51 19.79
C LEU A 417 -16.17 -38.20 19.00
N GLU A 418 -17.00 -37.45 18.27
CA GLU A 418 -18.00 -38.03 17.36
C GLU A 418 -17.36 -38.88 16.25
N ARG A 419 -16.29 -38.39 15.61
CA ARG A 419 -15.57 -39.15 14.57
C ARG A 419 -14.91 -40.43 15.11
N LEU A 420 -14.36 -40.39 16.32
CA LEU A 420 -13.80 -41.56 16.99
C LEU A 420 -14.89 -42.57 17.34
N GLN A 421 -16.04 -42.11 17.85
CA GLN A 421 -17.17 -42.98 18.16
C GLN A 421 -17.70 -43.66 16.90
N GLN A 422 -17.86 -42.92 15.80
CA GLN A 422 -18.27 -43.48 14.51
C GLN A 422 -17.27 -44.53 14.00
N SER A 423 -15.97 -44.29 14.16
CA SER A 423 -14.94 -45.26 13.79
C SER A 423 -15.00 -46.54 14.64
N ILE A 424 -15.31 -46.41 15.94
CA ILE A 424 -15.51 -47.54 16.84
C ILE A 424 -16.74 -48.35 16.44
N ASP A 425 -17.84 -47.68 16.09
CA ASP A 425 -19.09 -48.34 15.70
C ASP A 425 -18.96 -49.11 14.37
N GLU A 426 -18.05 -48.67 13.49
CA GLU A 426 -17.75 -49.32 12.21
C GLU A 426 -16.74 -50.49 12.31
N LEU A 427 -15.98 -50.60 13.40
CA LEU A 427 -14.95 -51.65 13.58
C LEU A 427 -15.50 -53.08 13.44
N PRO A 428 -16.67 -53.45 13.98
CA PRO A 428 -17.20 -54.80 13.84
C PRO A 428 -17.47 -55.18 12.38
N ALA A 429 -17.94 -54.23 11.56
CA ALA A 429 -18.20 -54.45 10.14
C ALA A 429 -16.89 -54.61 9.35
N LYS A 430 -15.89 -53.76 9.64
CA LYS A 430 -14.56 -53.83 9.03
C LYS A 430 -13.84 -55.13 9.39
N LEU A 431 -13.94 -55.57 10.65
CA LEU A 431 -13.36 -56.84 11.11
C LEU A 431 -14.06 -58.06 10.46
N ALA A 432 -15.39 -58.02 10.33
CA ALA A 432 -16.15 -59.07 9.67
C ALA A 432 -15.86 -59.16 8.16
N ALA A 433 -15.55 -58.04 7.50
CA ALA A 433 -15.11 -58.02 6.10
C ALA A 433 -13.70 -58.63 5.94
N ALA A 434 -12.76 -58.20 6.77
CA ALA A 434 -11.38 -58.72 6.76
C ALA A 434 -11.32 -60.23 7.06
N LEU A 435 -12.16 -60.74 7.96
CA LEU A 435 -12.26 -62.17 8.26
C LEU A 435 -12.90 -63.00 7.13
N ARG A 436 -13.66 -62.38 6.22
CA ARG A 436 -14.17 -63.05 5.02
C ARG A 436 -13.12 -63.14 3.91
N GLU A 437 -12.26 -62.12 3.80
CA GLU A 437 -11.14 -62.11 2.84
C GLU A 437 -9.99 -63.04 3.28
N ALA A 438 -9.86 -63.31 4.57
CA ALA A 438 -8.80 -64.16 5.14
C ALA A 438 -9.11 -65.67 5.15
N LYS A 439 -10.25 -66.12 4.60
CA LYS A 439 -10.52 -67.56 4.42
C LYS A 439 -10.02 -68.01 3.03
N PRO A 440 -9.15 -69.04 2.96
CA PRO A 440 -8.57 -69.52 1.71
C PRO A 440 -9.58 -70.17 0.77
#